data_AF-A0A520TUT3-F1
#
_entry.id   AF-A0A520TUT3-F1
#
_cell.length_a   1.000
_cell.length_b   1.000
_cell.length_c   1.000
_cell.angle_alpha   90.00
_cell.angle_beta   90.00
_cell.angle_gamma   90.00
#
_symmetry.space_group_name_H-M   'P 1'
#
loop_
_entity.id
_entity.type
_entity.pdbx_description
1 polymer ?
#
loop_
_entity_poly.entity_id
_entity_poly.type
_entity_poly.pdbx_seq_one_letter_code
_entity_poly.pdbx_strand_id
1 'polypeptide(L)'
;MNIDPAEKEKFNKIAEEWWDPNGKFAPLHVINPLRSNYISDKLDLKDIKALDVACGGGLLVESLHNKGADMTGVDISDVAIHTAKTHADKNGLKINYLNCEAEDLLPGAENSFDLVTCLEAIEHVPDPAKLVETCSSLCKPGGTIVFSTIN
;
A
#
# COMPACT_ATOMS: atom_id res chain seq x y z
N MET A 1 -11.81 -9.95 9.60
CA MET A 1 -10.47 -9.84 10.18
C MET A 1 -9.60 -10.92 9.63
N ASN A 2 -8.82 -10.58 8.60
CA ASN A 2 -7.85 -11.45 7.96
C ASN A 2 -6.41 -11.04 8.37
N ILE A 3 -6.17 -10.99 9.68
CA ILE A 3 -4.95 -10.43 10.27
C ILE A 3 -4.27 -11.47 11.16
N ASP A 4 -2.95 -11.59 11.04
CA ASP A 4 -2.11 -12.21 12.07
C ASP A 4 -1.63 -11.14 13.09
N PRO A 5 -2.08 -11.20 14.36
CA PRO A 5 -1.66 -10.25 15.38
C PRO A 5 -0.15 -10.23 15.63
N ALA A 6 0.54 -11.36 15.47
CA ALA A 6 1.97 -11.46 15.72
C ALA A 6 2.79 -10.72 14.65
N GLU A 7 2.40 -10.86 13.38
CA GLU A 7 3.02 -10.10 12.29
C GLU A 7 2.73 -8.60 12.43
N LYS A 8 1.50 -8.21 12.81
CA LYS A 8 1.18 -6.80 13.10
C LYS A 8 2.11 -6.21 14.18
N GLU A 9 2.30 -6.93 15.29
CA GLU A 9 3.15 -6.45 16.39
C GLU A 9 4.62 -6.30 15.96
N LYS A 10 5.12 -7.23 15.14
CA LYS A 10 6.48 -7.21 14.60
C LYS A 10 6.74 -5.96 13.75
N PHE A 11 5.81 -5.58 12.86
CA PHE A 11 5.97 -4.35 12.05
C PHE A 11 5.83 -3.08 12.90
N ASN A 12 4.91 -3.05 13.86
CA ASN A 12 4.75 -1.91 14.77
C ASN A 12 6.06 -1.56 15.51
N LYS A 13 6.84 -2.57 15.92
CA LYS A 13 8.10 -2.37 16.66
C LYS A 13 9.19 -1.64 15.89
N ILE A 14 9.13 -1.65 14.57
CA ILE A 14 10.16 -1.07 13.70
C ILE A 14 9.63 0.06 12.81
N ALA A 15 8.34 0.39 12.89
CA ALA A 15 7.68 1.29 11.96
C ALA A 15 8.25 2.72 11.95
N GLU A 16 8.85 3.20 13.04
CA GLU A 16 9.51 4.52 13.06
C GLU A 16 10.75 4.59 12.15
N GLU A 17 11.36 3.44 11.83
CA GLU A 17 12.51 3.34 10.91
C GLU A 17 12.09 3.25 9.44
N TRP A 18 10.79 3.35 9.10
CA TRP A 18 10.30 3.10 7.73
C TRP A 18 11.02 3.92 6.66
N TRP A 19 11.34 5.16 6.98
CA TRP A 19 11.98 6.11 6.08
C TRP A 19 13.50 6.23 6.27
N ASP A 20 14.13 5.38 7.09
CA ASP A 20 15.58 5.25 7.11
C ASP A 20 16.05 4.31 5.97
N PRO A 21 16.74 4.81 4.94
CA PRO A 21 17.21 4.00 3.83
C PRO A 21 18.29 2.98 4.23
N ASN A 22 18.87 3.10 5.43
CA ASN A 22 19.83 2.13 5.99
C ASN A 22 19.23 1.29 7.13
N GLY A 23 17.95 1.49 7.44
CA GLY A 23 17.24 0.81 8.54
C GLY A 23 16.67 -0.55 8.14
N LYS A 24 15.73 -1.06 8.94
CA LYS A 24 15.10 -2.38 8.71
C LYS A 24 14.37 -2.50 7.37
N PHE A 25 13.90 -1.39 6.82
CA PHE A 25 13.17 -1.34 5.56
C PHE A 25 14.07 -0.97 4.36
N ALA A 26 15.40 -0.94 4.52
CA ALA A 26 16.35 -0.67 3.44
C ALA A 26 16.09 -1.48 2.14
N PRO A 27 15.76 -2.79 2.19
CA PRO A 27 15.41 -3.53 0.97
C PRO A 27 14.22 -2.94 0.21
N LEU A 28 13.21 -2.44 0.94
CA LEU A 28 12.05 -1.78 0.32
C LEU A 28 12.47 -0.48 -0.36
N HIS A 29 13.35 0.32 0.23
CA HIS A 29 13.89 1.51 -0.42
C HIS A 29 14.61 1.18 -1.73
N VAL A 30 15.41 0.11 -1.74
CA VAL A 30 16.16 -0.33 -2.94
C VAL A 30 15.23 -0.78 -4.07
N ILE A 31 14.20 -1.56 -3.76
CA ILE A 31 13.29 -2.10 -4.80
C ILE A 31 12.21 -1.10 -5.23
N ASN A 32 11.92 -0.08 -4.42
CA ASN A 32 10.80 0.83 -4.66
C ASN A 32 10.87 1.59 -6.00
N PRO A 33 12.04 2.09 -6.47
CA PRO A 33 12.16 2.65 -7.80
C PRO A 33 11.83 1.62 -8.90
N LEU A 34 12.25 0.36 -8.76
CA LEU A 34 12.02 -0.69 -9.76
C LEU A 34 10.53 -1.02 -9.89
N ARG A 35 9.85 -1.26 -8.76
CA ARG A 35 8.43 -1.63 -8.77
C ARG A 35 7.54 -0.45 -9.17
N SER A 36 7.83 0.77 -8.70
CA SER A 36 7.06 1.94 -9.11
C SER A 36 7.26 2.26 -10.59
N ASN A 37 8.46 2.06 -11.15
CA ASN A 37 8.72 2.21 -12.59
C ASN A 37 8.01 1.13 -13.40
N TYR A 38 8.09 -0.13 -12.98
CA TYR A 38 7.35 -1.21 -13.62
C TYR A 38 5.84 -0.90 -13.73
N ILE A 39 5.23 -0.37 -12.66
CA ILE A 39 3.83 0.02 -12.67
C ILE A 39 3.57 1.16 -13.66
N SER A 40 4.36 2.25 -13.61
CA SER A 40 4.17 3.41 -14.49
C SER A 40 4.50 3.15 -15.96
N ASP A 41 5.33 2.15 -16.25
CA ASP A 41 5.62 1.73 -17.63
C ASP A 41 4.47 0.93 -18.26
N LYS A 42 3.59 0.37 -17.42
CA LYS A 42 2.43 -0.44 -17.85
C LYS A 42 1.12 0.33 -17.83
N LEU A 43 1.02 1.37 -16.99
CA LEU A 43 -0.19 2.12 -16.76
C LEU A 43 0.13 3.61 -16.66
N ASP A 44 -0.57 4.45 -17.42
CA ASP A 44 -0.53 5.90 -17.21
C ASP A 44 -1.20 6.21 -15.87
N LEU A 45 -0.41 6.77 -14.95
CA LEU A 45 -0.83 7.03 -13.58
C LEU A 45 -1.51 8.39 -13.43
N LYS A 46 -1.54 9.21 -14.47
CA LYS A 46 -2.09 10.55 -14.38
C LYS A 46 -3.60 10.52 -14.12
N ASP A 47 -4.01 11.17 -13.03
CA ASP A 47 -5.42 11.40 -12.66
C ASP A 47 -6.23 10.09 -12.45
N ILE A 48 -5.56 8.95 -12.22
CA ILE A 48 -6.23 7.69 -11.88
C ILE A 48 -6.40 7.54 -10.37
N LYS A 49 -7.44 6.83 -9.93
CA LYS A 49 -7.61 6.46 -8.52
C LYS A 49 -6.87 5.17 -8.23
N ALA A 50 -5.97 5.20 -7.24
CA ALA A 50 -5.15 4.06 -6.88
C ALA A 50 -5.23 3.75 -5.38
N LEU A 51 -5.22 2.46 -5.06
CA LEU A 51 -5.22 1.93 -3.71
C LEU A 51 -3.96 1.10 -3.49
N ASP A 52 -3.24 1.34 -2.40
CA ASP A 52 -2.19 0.45 -1.91
C ASP A 52 -2.65 -0.25 -0.63
N VAL A 53 -2.79 -1.57 -0.69
CA VAL A 53 -3.22 -2.45 0.40
C VAL A 53 -2.00 -2.93 1.17
N ALA A 54 -2.02 -2.76 2.50
CA ALA A 54 -0.87 -2.94 3.38
C ALA A 54 0.30 -2.00 2.99
N CYS A 55 -0.04 -0.72 2.85
CA CYS A 55 0.89 0.31 2.36
C CYS A 55 2.06 0.62 3.31
N GLY A 56 1.95 0.18 4.57
CA GLY A 56 2.93 0.46 5.62
C GLY A 56 3.20 1.95 5.78
N GLY A 57 4.49 2.31 5.80
CA GLY A 57 4.96 3.69 5.89
C GLY A 57 4.87 4.51 4.60
N GLY A 58 4.28 3.98 3.52
CA GLY A 58 3.90 4.77 2.35
C GLY A 58 4.94 4.90 1.23
N LEU A 59 5.99 4.08 1.21
CA LEU A 59 7.07 4.18 0.20
C LEU A 59 6.54 4.11 -1.25
N LEU A 60 5.71 3.10 -1.54
CA LEU A 60 5.12 2.94 -2.87
C LEU A 60 4.10 4.04 -3.13
N VAL A 61 3.25 4.32 -2.14
CA VAL A 61 2.18 5.31 -2.23
C VAL A 61 2.71 6.68 -2.63
N GLU A 62 3.73 7.20 -1.94
CA GLU A 62 4.33 8.48 -2.30
C GLU A 62 4.99 8.45 -3.68
N SER A 63 5.57 7.32 -4.09
CA SER A 63 6.20 7.19 -5.40
C SER A 63 5.19 7.18 -6.54
N LEU A 64 4.04 6.53 -6.39
CA LEU A 64 2.96 6.54 -7.37
C LEU A 64 2.21 7.88 -7.37
N HIS A 65 2.04 8.50 -6.20
CA HIS A 65 1.50 9.86 -6.08
C HIS A 65 2.34 10.88 -6.86
N ASN A 66 3.66 10.84 -6.69
CA ASN A 66 4.59 11.72 -7.43
C ASN A 66 4.58 11.49 -8.95
N LYS A 67 4.01 10.37 -9.41
CA LYS A 67 3.80 10.05 -10.83
C LYS A 67 2.41 10.43 -11.34
N GLY A 68 1.55 11.00 -10.49
CA GLY A 68 0.26 11.58 -10.87
C GLY A 68 -0.98 10.82 -10.40
N ALA A 69 -0.82 9.72 -9.65
CA ALA A 69 -1.96 8.96 -9.14
C ALA A 69 -2.62 9.64 -7.93
N ASP A 70 -3.95 9.60 -7.88
CA ASP A 70 -4.75 9.93 -6.69
C ASP A 70 -4.74 8.72 -5.75
N MET A 71 -3.84 8.78 -4.76
CA MET A 71 -3.48 7.65 -3.93
C MET A 71 -4.29 7.58 -2.63
N THR A 72 -4.83 6.40 -2.36
CA THR A 72 -5.23 5.95 -1.02
C THR A 72 -4.30 4.82 -0.56
N GLY A 73 -3.77 4.91 0.65
CA GLY A 73 -2.99 3.84 1.29
C GLY A 73 -3.71 3.32 2.52
N VAL A 74 -3.84 2.00 2.66
CA VAL A 74 -4.44 1.38 3.85
C VAL A 74 -3.48 0.41 4.52
N ASP A 75 -3.48 0.42 5.85
CA ASP A 75 -2.71 -0.52 6.66
C ASP A 75 -3.35 -0.70 8.03
N ILE A 76 -3.23 -1.89 8.60
CA ILE A 76 -3.76 -2.25 9.92
C ILE A 76 -2.88 -1.71 11.06
N SER A 77 -1.63 -1.36 10.76
CA SER A 77 -0.67 -0.75 11.68
C SER A 77 -0.95 0.74 11.82
N ASP A 78 -1.41 1.12 13.01
CA ASP A 78 -1.59 2.52 13.40
C ASP A 78 -0.26 3.29 13.39
N VAL A 79 0.83 2.63 13.82
CA VAL A 79 2.18 3.23 13.85
C VAL A 79 2.72 3.44 12.44
N ALA A 80 2.53 2.49 11.52
CA ALA A 80 2.95 2.65 10.12
C ALA A 80 2.16 3.76 9.42
N ILE A 81 0.83 3.80 9.61
CA ILE A 81 -0.01 4.87 9.07
C ILE A 81 0.35 6.23 9.65
N HIS A 82 0.66 6.32 10.94
CA HIS A 82 1.15 7.57 11.53
C HIS A 82 2.49 8.01 10.90
N THR A 83 3.40 7.06 10.68
CA THR A 83 4.68 7.30 10.00
C THR A 83 4.47 7.80 8.56
N ALA A 84 3.59 7.15 7.80
CA ALA A 84 3.25 7.53 6.43
C ALA A 84 2.65 8.93 6.35
N LYS A 85 1.67 9.24 7.21
CA LYS A 85 1.05 10.57 7.30
C LYS A 85 2.08 11.65 7.65
N THR A 86 2.90 11.40 8.68
CA THR A 86 3.93 12.35 9.12
C THR A 86 4.94 12.64 8.01
N HIS A 87 5.37 11.62 7.28
CA HIS A 87 6.29 11.78 6.17
C HIS A 87 5.65 12.54 5.00
N ALA A 88 4.43 12.18 4.59
CA ALA A 88 3.69 12.88 3.54
C ALA A 88 3.44 14.35 3.89
N ASP A 89 2.98 14.65 5.12
CA ASP A 89 2.74 16.02 5.60
C ASP A 89 4.01 16.87 5.58
N LYS A 90 5.14 16.31 6.05
CA LYS A 90 6.45 16.98 6.03
C LYS A 90 6.89 17.34 4.61
N ASN A 91 6.51 16.53 3.61
CA ASN A 91 6.83 16.74 2.20
C ASN A 91 5.71 17.48 1.43
N GLY A 92 4.63 17.89 2.10
CA GLY A 92 3.51 18.60 1.47
C GLY A 92 2.69 17.75 0.49
N LEU A 93 2.74 16.42 0.62
CA LEU A 93 2.02 15.48 -0.24
C LEU A 93 0.58 15.31 0.25
N LYS A 94 -0.38 15.34 -0.66
CA LYS A 94 -1.80 15.15 -0.34
C LYS A 94 -2.21 13.73 -0.68
N ILE A 95 -2.11 12.84 0.31
CA ILE A 95 -2.38 11.41 0.17
C ILE A 95 -3.37 10.97 1.25
N ASN A 96 -4.34 10.14 0.88
CA ASN A 96 -5.33 9.61 1.82
C ASN A 96 -4.82 8.32 2.49
N TYR A 97 -4.31 8.41 3.71
CA TYR A 97 -3.91 7.24 4.50
C TYR A 97 -4.98 6.86 5.54
N LEU A 98 -5.40 5.59 5.52
CA LEU A 98 -6.42 5.05 6.42
C LEU A 98 -5.86 3.90 7.25
N ASN A 99 -6.11 3.91 8.55
CA ASN A 99 -5.80 2.78 9.42
C ASN A 99 -7.01 1.84 9.50
N CYS A 100 -7.05 0.85 8.60
CA CYS A 100 -8.14 -0.11 8.47
C CYS A 100 -7.69 -1.37 7.71
N GLU A 101 -8.52 -2.41 7.71
CA GLU A 101 -8.38 -3.51 6.77
C GLU A 101 -8.83 -3.06 5.36
N ALA A 102 -8.38 -3.73 4.30
CA ALA A 102 -8.88 -3.45 2.95
C ALA A 102 -10.37 -3.80 2.83
N GLU A 103 -10.82 -4.83 3.54
CA GLU A 103 -12.21 -5.27 3.64
C GLU A 103 -13.13 -4.16 4.16
N ASP A 104 -12.63 -3.29 5.04
CA ASP A 104 -13.40 -2.17 5.60
C ASP A 104 -13.74 -1.12 4.54
N LEU A 105 -13.02 -1.10 3.41
CA LEU A 105 -13.33 -0.24 2.27
C LEU A 105 -14.45 -0.78 1.40
N LEU A 106 -14.74 -2.09 1.47
CA LEU A 106 -15.73 -2.69 0.57
C LEU A 106 -17.04 -1.93 0.62
N PRO A 107 -17.66 -1.62 1.78
CA PRO A 107 -18.87 -0.81 1.80
C PRO A 107 -18.62 0.60 1.24
N GLY A 108 -19.01 0.84 -0.01
CA GLY A 108 -18.96 2.16 -0.65
C GLY A 108 -17.70 2.47 -1.46
N ALA A 109 -16.74 1.55 -1.54
CA ALA A 109 -15.60 1.65 -2.45
C ALA A 109 -15.44 0.44 -3.38
N GLU A 110 -16.48 -0.40 -3.53
CA GLU A 110 -16.45 -1.45 -4.55
C GLU A 110 -16.22 -0.86 -5.94
N ASN A 111 -15.41 -1.53 -6.76
CA ASN A 111 -15.12 -1.13 -8.14
C ASN A 111 -14.73 0.36 -8.27
N SER A 112 -13.95 0.89 -7.34
CA SER A 112 -13.67 2.33 -7.26
C SER A 112 -12.25 2.73 -7.65
N PHE A 113 -11.32 1.78 -7.71
CA PHE A 113 -9.92 2.03 -8.01
C PHE A 113 -9.53 1.53 -9.40
N ASP A 114 -8.82 2.36 -10.16
CA ASP A 114 -8.24 2.00 -11.47
C ASP A 114 -6.99 1.12 -11.30
N LEU A 115 -6.29 1.28 -10.19
CA LEU A 115 -5.13 0.49 -9.78
C LEU A 115 -5.29 0.04 -8.33
N VAL A 116 -5.10 -1.24 -8.05
CA VAL A 116 -4.94 -1.78 -6.69
C VAL A 116 -3.57 -2.45 -6.59
N THR A 117 -2.75 -2.03 -5.65
CA THR A 117 -1.45 -2.62 -5.36
C THR A 117 -1.49 -3.33 -4.01
N CYS A 118 -0.86 -4.50 -3.91
CA CYS A 118 -0.68 -5.23 -2.65
C CYS A 118 0.68 -5.94 -2.70
N LEU A 119 1.71 -5.30 -2.13
CA LEU A 119 3.11 -5.74 -2.24
C LEU A 119 3.63 -6.14 -0.87
N GLU A 120 4.31 -7.29 -0.77
CA GLU A 120 4.99 -7.75 0.45
C GLU A 120 4.02 -7.97 1.63
N ALA A 121 2.81 -8.43 1.32
CA ALA A 121 1.73 -8.55 2.30
C ALA A 121 0.99 -9.89 2.24
N ILE A 122 0.87 -10.49 1.05
CA ILE A 122 0.06 -11.70 0.81
C ILE A 122 0.58 -12.93 1.56
N GLU A 123 1.87 -12.95 1.88
CA GLU A 123 2.57 -13.98 2.65
C GLU A 123 2.37 -13.84 4.17
N HIS A 124 1.83 -12.71 4.64
CA HIS A 124 1.65 -12.41 6.07
C HIS A 124 0.19 -12.54 6.54
N VAL A 125 -0.76 -12.84 5.64
CA VAL A 125 -2.18 -12.96 5.99
C VAL A 125 -2.60 -14.42 6.21
N PRO A 126 -3.55 -14.68 7.13
CA PRO A 126 -4.11 -16.02 7.34
C PRO A 126 -4.79 -16.62 6.10
N ASP A 127 -5.50 -15.81 5.32
CA ASP A 127 -6.20 -16.22 4.10
C ASP A 127 -5.79 -15.35 2.89
N PRO A 128 -4.76 -15.78 2.13
CA PRO A 128 -4.31 -15.09 0.93
C PRO A 128 -5.37 -15.00 -0.16
N ALA A 129 -6.22 -16.02 -0.29
CA ALA A 129 -7.28 -16.02 -1.30
C ALA A 129 -8.31 -14.93 -1.00
N LYS A 130 -8.65 -14.76 0.29
CA LYS A 130 -9.55 -13.68 0.71
C LYS A 130 -9.00 -12.30 0.41
N LEU A 131 -7.71 -12.08 0.64
CA LEU A 131 -7.04 -10.82 0.31
C LEU A 131 -7.13 -10.51 -1.20
N VAL A 132 -6.92 -11.52 -2.06
CA VAL A 132 -7.05 -11.39 -3.52
C VAL A 132 -8.48 -11.06 -3.93
N GLU A 133 -9.49 -11.72 -3.34
CA GLU A 133 -10.90 -11.39 -3.57
C GLU A 133 -11.24 -9.95 -3.18
N THR A 134 -10.74 -9.49 -2.03
CA THR A 134 -10.94 -8.11 -1.56
C THR A 134 -10.31 -7.11 -2.53
N CYS A 135 -9.05 -7.32 -2.93
CA CYS A 135 -8.39 -6.46 -3.93
C CYS A 135 -9.15 -6.45 -5.26
N SER A 136 -9.63 -7.60 -5.71
CA SER A 136 -10.44 -7.71 -6.93
C SER A 136 -11.77 -6.98 -6.85
N SER A 137 -12.40 -6.95 -5.66
CA SER A 137 -13.70 -6.31 -5.45
C SER A 137 -13.60 -4.79 -5.36
N LEU A 138 -12.45 -4.27 -4.89
CA LEU A 138 -12.15 -2.84 -4.83
C LEU A 138 -11.70 -2.29 -6.19
N CYS A 139 -11.06 -3.12 -7.01
CA CYS A 139 -10.64 -2.77 -8.36
C CYS A 139 -11.83 -2.63 -9.32
N LYS A 140 -11.82 -1.60 -10.17
CA LYS A 140 -12.78 -1.44 -11.26
C LYS A 140 -12.73 -2.61 -12.24
N PRO A 141 -13.84 -2.93 -12.94
CA PRO A 141 -13.80 -3.77 -14.13
C PRO A 141 -12.83 -3.20 -15.16
N GLY A 142 -11.85 -3.99 -15.59
CA GLY A 142 -10.77 -3.54 -16.49
C GLY A 142 -9.65 -2.75 -15.82
N GLY A 143 -9.71 -2.54 -14.50
CA GLY A 143 -8.61 -1.99 -13.72
C GLY A 143 -7.44 -2.97 -13.57
N THR A 144 -6.33 -2.47 -13.04
CA THR A 144 -5.10 -3.25 -12.85
C THR A 144 -4.91 -3.61 -11.39
N ILE A 145 -4.52 -4.85 -11.12
CA ILE A 145 -4.12 -5.29 -9.79
C ILE A 145 -2.67 -5.78 -9.84
N VAL A 146 -1.84 -5.34 -8.91
CA VAL A 146 -0.43 -5.70 -8.84
C VAL A 146 -0.13 -6.35 -7.49
N PHE A 147 0.37 -7.58 -7.55
CA PHE A 147 0.90 -8.30 -6.39
C PHE A 147 2.41 -8.52 -6.57
N SER A 148 3.17 -8.45 -5.48
CA SER A 148 4.56 -8.90 -5.43
C SER A 148 4.92 -9.45 -4.06
N THR A 149 5.96 -10.28 -4.04
CA THR A 149 6.71 -10.68 -2.84
C THR A 149 8.20 -10.69 -3.18
N ILE A 150 9.03 -10.27 -2.25
CA ILE A 150 10.49 -10.23 -2.32
C ILE A 150 11.10 -11.58 -1.88
N ASN A 151 10.30 -12.45 -1.25
CA ASN A 151 10.62 -13.81 -0.79
C ASN A 151 11.91 -13.96 0.03
#